data_AF-A9BBX3-F1
#
_entry.id   AF-A9BBX3-F1
#
_cell.length_a   1.000
_cell.length_b   1.000
_cell.length_c   1.000
_cell.angle_alpha   90.00
_cell.angle_beta   90.00
_cell.angle_gamma   90.00
#
_symmetry.space_group_name_H-M   'P 1'
#
loop_
_entity.id
_entity.type
_entity.pdbx_description
1 polymer ?
#
loop_
_entity_poly.entity_id
_entity_poly.type
_entity_poly.pdbx_seq_one_letter_code
_entity_poly.pdbx_strand_id
1 'polypeptide(L)'
;MTSLFSFLKRSLSRLLVLIPVIFGLTISPISVGALYPSDPSSVDSLDTSLHGQNLQNTEYVKYDLSGRDLGDANLSGSYFSVSSLKNADLRGANLQNVIAYATRFDNADLSGANLSGAELLKSVFNGAVIEGTDFTNAVLDLPQVKSLCERATGKTAESLQCSQLNQSYVPASKGENKFNPGIG
;
A
#
# COMPACT_ATOMS: atom_id res chain seq x y z
N MET A 1 6.94 29.96 69.74
CA MET A 1 7.59 28.63 69.87
C MET A 1 6.50 27.66 70.31
N THR A 2 5.98 26.68 69.58
CA THR A 2 6.54 25.77 68.55
C THR A 2 5.45 25.21 67.61
N SER A 3 4.22 25.75 67.61
CA SER A 3 3.07 25.11 66.92
C SER A 3 2.74 25.68 65.53
N LEU A 4 3.00 26.96 65.25
CA LEU A 4 2.58 27.59 63.98
C LEU A 4 3.47 27.20 62.77
N PHE A 5 4.70 26.76 63.02
CA PHE A 5 5.65 26.33 61.98
C PHE A 5 5.50 24.87 61.54
N SER A 6 4.73 24.04 62.26
CA SER A 6 4.51 22.63 61.89
C SER A 6 3.42 22.45 60.82
N PHE A 7 2.47 23.40 60.74
CA PHE A 7 1.39 23.37 59.76
C PHE A 7 1.79 23.89 58.38
N LEU A 8 2.67 24.90 58.28
CA LEU A 8 3.19 25.35 56.98
C LEU A 8 4.11 24.32 56.31
N LYS A 9 4.82 23.47 57.08
CA LYS A 9 5.73 22.45 56.55
C LYS A 9 5.02 21.17 56.06
N ARG A 10 3.78 20.92 56.51
CA ARG A 10 2.99 19.74 56.09
C ARG A 10 2.13 20.01 54.85
N SER A 11 1.88 21.28 54.52
CA SER A 11 1.15 21.69 53.31
C SER A 11 2.05 21.89 52.08
N LEU A 12 3.30 22.36 52.24
CA LEU A 12 4.23 22.54 51.10
C LEU A 12 4.86 21.25 50.56
N SER A 13 4.90 20.16 51.35
CA SER A 13 5.45 18.86 50.89
C SER A 13 4.51 18.12 49.91
N ARG A 14 3.23 18.53 49.84
CA ARG A 14 2.28 17.99 48.85
C ARG A 14 2.19 18.82 47.57
N LEU A 15 2.82 20.00 47.53
CA LEU A 15 2.80 20.89 46.36
C LEU A 15 3.92 20.60 45.34
N LEU A 16 4.89 19.75 45.70
CA LEU A 16 6.06 19.44 44.86
C LEU A 16 5.95 18.12 44.07
N VAL A 17 4.79 17.45 44.11
CA VAL A 17 4.49 16.26 43.28
C VAL A 17 3.58 16.60 42.09
N LEU A 18 3.25 17.89 41.88
CA LEU A 18 2.40 18.37 40.78
C LEU A 18 3.18 19.04 39.62
N ILE A 19 4.51 18.88 39.55
CA ILE A 19 5.37 19.42 38.50
C ILE A 19 6.40 18.32 38.17
N PRO A 20 6.12 17.36 37.28
CA PRO A 20 5.87 17.64 35.87
C PRO A 20 4.82 16.69 35.25
N VAL A 21 3.53 17.03 35.32
CA VAL A 21 2.51 16.42 34.43
C VAL A 21 2.28 17.31 33.19
N ILE A 22 2.98 18.45 33.09
CA ILE A 22 2.85 19.43 32.01
C ILE A 22 3.97 19.30 30.95
N PHE A 23 4.84 18.28 31.04
CA PHE A 23 5.92 18.05 30.06
C PHE A 23 5.90 16.67 29.38
N GLY A 24 4.78 15.94 29.44
CA GLY A 24 4.66 14.57 28.92
C GLY A 24 3.39 14.26 28.11
N LEU A 25 2.63 15.27 27.69
CA LEU A 25 1.42 15.08 26.87
C LEU A 25 1.43 15.94 25.60
N THR A 26 2.56 15.98 24.90
CA THR A 26 2.49 16.03 23.43
C THR A 26 2.38 14.60 22.91
N ILE A 27 1.40 13.85 23.41
CA ILE A 27 0.82 12.82 22.56
C ILE A 27 0.03 13.67 21.58
N SER A 28 0.63 13.99 20.43
CA SER A 28 -0.19 14.28 19.25
C SER A 28 -1.19 13.15 19.23
N PRO A 29 -2.50 13.39 19.40
CA PRO A 29 -3.45 12.29 19.37
C PRO A 29 -3.19 11.63 18.03
N ILE A 30 -2.72 10.37 18.08
CA ILE A 30 -2.82 9.47 16.94
C ILE A 30 -4.25 9.69 16.48
N SER A 31 -4.42 10.24 15.28
CA SER A 31 -5.73 10.55 14.75
C SER A 31 -6.58 9.30 14.95
N VAL A 32 -7.67 9.43 15.70
CA VAL A 32 -8.52 8.33 16.17
C VAL A 32 -9.14 7.52 15.02
N GLY A 33 -8.83 7.84 13.75
CA GLY A 33 -9.13 7.05 12.56
C GLY A 33 -8.31 5.77 12.38
N ALA A 34 -7.38 5.42 13.28
CA ALA A 34 -6.56 4.20 13.20
C ALA A 34 -7.14 2.98 13.97
N LEU A 35 -8.40 3.05 14.44
CA LEU A 35 -9.07 1.92 15.10
C LEU A 35 -10.07 1.26 14.15
N TYR A 36 -9.66 0.14 13.57
CA TYR A 36 -10.50 -0.90 12.93
C TYR A 36 -11.37 -0.49 11.72
N PRO A 37 -11.16 -1.05 10.52
CA PRO A 37 -12.03 -0.81 9.39
C PRO A 37 -13.29 -1.69 9.51
N SER A 38 -14.35 -1.16 10.11
CA SER A 38 -15.67 -1.79 10.03
C SER A 38 -16.74 -0.93 9.36
N ASP A 39 -16.36 0.21 8.76
CA ASP A 39 -17.30 0.94 7.92
C ASP A 39 -16.66 1.54 6.65
N PRO A 40 -16.84 0.88 5.47
CA PRO A 40 -16.45 1.44 4.17
C PRO A 40 -17.26 2.70 3.79
N SER A 41 -18.23 3.13 4.60
CA SER A 41 -18.96 4.39 4.41
C SER A 41 -18.28 5.62 5.03
N SER A 42 -17.17 5.48 5.77
CA SER A 42 -16.42 6.61 6.33
C SER A 42 -15.51 7.35 5.32
N VAL A 43 -15.52 6.92 4.04
CA VAL A 43 -14.83 7.58 2.91
C VAL A 43 -15.36 9.00 2.64
N ASP A 44 -16.46 9.40 3.30
CA ASP A 44 -17.01 10.76 3.30
C ASP A 44 -16.10 11.80 4.00
N SER A 45 -15.05 11.36 4.72
CA SER A 45 -14.09 12.26 5.39
C SER A 45 -12.78 12.50 4.63
N LEU A 46 -12.60 11.94 3.42
CA LEU A 46 -11.40 12.12 2.60
C LEU A 46 -11.56 13.22 1.53
N ASP A 47 -12.20 14.33 1.85
CA ASP A 47 -12.16 15.56 1.02
C ASP A 47 -10.76 16.22 1.02
N THR A 48 -9.83 15.67 1.81
CA THR A 48 -8.44 16.12 1.83
C THR A 48 -7.62 15.29 0.84
N SER A 49 -6.80 15.96 0.02
CA SER A 49 -5.81 15.30 -0.83
C SER A 49 -4.90 14.40 0.02
N LEU A 50 -4.62 13.19 -0.49
CA LEU A 50 -3.71 12.23 0.13
C LEU A 50 -2.29 12.36 -0.43
N HIS A 51 -2.06 13.34 -1.30
CA HIS A 51 -0.76 13.63 -1.89
C HIS A 51 0.31 13.88 -0.82
N GLY A 52 1.44 13.20 -0.92
CA GLY A 52 2.58 13.34 -0.02
C GLY A 52 2.31 12.92 1.43
N GLN A 53 1.11 12.38 1.74
CA GLN A 53 0.76 12.03 3.12
C GLN A 53 1.53 10.81 3.61
N ASN A 54 1.78 10.77 4.92
CA ASN A 54 2.33 9.59 5.55
C ASN A 54 1.22 8.62 5.97
N LEU A 55 1.06 7.55 5.21
CA LEU A 55 0.03 6.53 5.30
C LEU A 55 0.63 5.13 5.51
N GLN A 56 1.88 5.07 6.00
CA GLN A 56 2.62 3.83 6.20
C GLN A 56 1.93 2.91 7.22
N ASN A 57 2.08 1.61 7.07
CA ASN A 57 1.57 0.59 7.99
C ASN A 57 0.07 0.75 8.33
N THR A 58 -0.72 1.26 7.39
CA THR A 58 -2.17 1.48 7.56
C THR A 58 -2.95 0.36 6.89
N GLU A 59 -4.12 0.03 7.45
CA GLU A 59 -5.00 -1.02 6.93
C GLU A 59 -6.18 -0.42 6.14
N TYR A 60 -6.35 -0.89 4.90
CA TYR A 60 -7.40 -0.51 3.95
C TYR A 60 -8.13 -1.76 3.45
N VAL A 61 -9.13 -2.23 4.22
CA VAL A 61 -9.95 -3.39 3.85
C VAL A 61 -11.29 -2.93 3.28
N LYS A 62 -11.56 -3.27 2.01
CA LYS A 62 -12.77 -2.88 1.27
C LYS A 62 -12.98 -1.37 1.11
N TYR A 63 -11.89 -0.60 1.11
CA TYR A 63 -11.96 0.84 0.87
C TYR A 63 -12.12 1.14 -0.62
N ASP A 64 -12.87 2.20 -0.93
CA ASP A 64 -12.90 2.80 -2.26
C ASP A 64 -12.07 4.08 -2.28
N LEU A 65 -10.87 3.99 -2.85
CA LEU A 65 -9.94 5.09 -3.10
C LEU A 65 -9.87 5.40 -4.61
N SER A 66 -10.90 5.03 -5.38
CA SER A 66 -10.91 5.26 -6.81
C SER A 66 -10.85 6.77 -7.13
N GLY A 67 -10.00 7.15 -8.07
CA GLY A 67 -9.83 8.55 -8.50
C GLY A 67 -9.13 9.46 -7.48
N ARG A 68 -8.63 8.94 -6.36
CA ARG A 68 -7.96 9.75 -5.35
C ARG A 68 -6.53 10.11 -5.75
N ASP A 69 -6.10 11.28 -5.30
CA ASP A 69 -4.72 11.75 -5.41
C ASP A 69 -3.90 11.23 -4.22
N LEU A 70 -3.06 10.24 -4.49
CA LEU A 70 -2.10 9.59 -3.60
C LEU A 70 -0.66 9.80 -4.12
N GLY A 71 -0.44 10.79 -4.99
CA GLY A 71 0.89 11.08 -5.54
C GLY A 71 1.90 11.37 -4.43
N ASP A 72 3.11 10.84 -4.53
CA ASP A 72 4.18 10.96 -3.54
C ASP A 72 3.82 10.49 -2.11
N ALA A 73 2.66 9.85 -1.91
CA ALA A 73 2.24 9.36 -0.61
C ALA A 73 3.17 8.22 -0.13
N ASN A 74 3.41 8.17 1.18
CA ASN A 74 4.14 7.07 1.79
C ASN A 74 3.16 6.00 2.29
N LEU A 75 3.03 4.90 1.55
CA LEU A 75 2.17 3.73 1.84
C LEU A 75 2.98 2.49 2.21
N SER A 76 4.26 2.65 2.56
CA SER A 76 5.15 1.52 2.83
C SER A 76 4.61 0.64 3.96
N GLY A 77 4.62 -0.68 3.76
CA GLY A 77 4.15 -1.66 4.74
C GLY A 77 2.64 -1.67 4.98
N SER A 78 1.85 -0.89 4.24
CA SER A 78 0.39 -0.88 4.39
C SER A 78 -0.27 -2.17 3.90
N TYR A 79 -1.48 -2.44 4.38
CA TYR A 79 -2.27 -3.61 4.02
C TYR A 79 -3.53 -3.19 3.27
N PHE A 80 -3.70 -3.71 2.05
CA PHE A 80 -4.90 -3.54 1.23
C PHE A 80 -5.54 -4.91 0.98
N SER A 81 -6.85 -5.02 1.23
CA SER A 81 -7.59 -6.25 0.96
C SER A 81 -8.95 -5.95 0.38
N VAL A 82 -9.20 -6.45 -0.84
CA VAL A 82 -10.46 -6.26 -1.55
C VAL A 82 -10.81 -4.77 -1.74
N SER A 83 -9.80 -3.91 -1.84
CA SER A 83 -9.96 -2.46 -1.99
C SER A 83 -9.87 -2.02 -3.44
N SER A 84 -10.32 -0.80 -3.73
CA SER A 84 -10.28 -0.20 -5.07
C SER A 84 -9.43 1.06 -5.07
N LEU A 85 -8.40 1.09 -5.91
CA LEU A 85 -7.58 2.25 -6.27
C LEU A 85 -7.72 2.55 -7.77
N LYS A 86 -8.89 2.28 -8.36
CA LYS A 86 -9.10 2.47 -9.80
C LYS A 86 -8.94 3.94 -10.18
N ASN A 87 -8.24 4.22 -11.26
CA ASN A 87 -8.00 5.59 -11.72
C ASN A 87 -7.33 6.50 -10.65
N ALA A 88 -6.76 5.93 -9.59
CA ALA A 88 -6.05 6.72 -8.58
C ALA A 88 -4.72 7.23 -9.16
N ASP A 89 -4.31 8.40 -8.71
CA ASP A 89 -2.97 8.92 -8.97
C ASP A 89 -2.04 8.44 -7.87
N LEU A 90 -1.07 7.60 -8.21
CA LEU A 90 -0.05 7.03 -7.33
C LEU A 90 1.36 7.38 -7.83
N ARG A 91 1.49 8.44 -8.64
CA ARG A 91 2.79 8.85 -9.20
C ARG A 91 3.78 9.14 -8.08
N GLY A 92 4.97 8.54 -8.17
CA GLY A 92 6.02 8.69 -7.16
C GLY A 92 5.70 8.10 -5.77
N ALA A 93 4.53 7.48 -5.57
CA ALA A 93 4.15 6.93 -4.27
C ALA A 93 5.10 5.82 -3.80
N ASN A 94 5.38 5.78 -2.50
CA ASN A 94 6.15 4.72 -1.89
C ASN A 94 5.24 3.60 -1.39
N LEU A 95 5.14 2.50 -2.14
CA LEU A 95 4.38 1.29 -1.81
C LEU A 95 5.30 0.12 -1.43
N GLN A 96 6.52 0.41 -0.96
CA GLN A 96 7.50 -0.60 -0.60
C GLN A 96 6.94 -1.56 0.47
N ASN A 97 7.09 -2.87 0.25
CA ASN A 97 6.59 -3.93 1.13
C ASN A 97 5.09 -3.85 1.44
N VAL A 98 4.28 -3.21 0.58
CA VAL A 98 2.82 -3.22 0.73
C VAL A 98 2.30 -4.64 0.53
N ILE A 99 1.27 -5.03 1.28
CA ILE A 99 0.53 -6.27 1.03
C ILE A 99 -0.82 -5.88 0.45
N ALA A 100 -1.03 -6.11 -0.84
CA ALA A 100 -2.28 -5.83 -1.55
C ALA A 100 -2.89 -7.12 -2.12
N TYR A 101 -3.86 -7.67 -1.40
CA TYR A 101 -4.58 -8.87 -1.81
C TYR A 101 -5.90 -8.51 -2.50
N ALA A 102 -6.13 -9.07 -3.70
CA ALA A 102 -7.37 -8.86 -4.46
C ALA A 102 -7.76 -7.38 -4.62
N THR A 103 -6.77 -6.50 -4.76
CA THR A 103 -6.94 -5.05 -4.82
C THR A 103 -6.93 -4.57 -6.27
N ARG A 104 -7.75 -3.57 -6.60
CA ARG A 104 -7.92 -3.09 -7.97
C ARG A 104 -7.12 -1.82 -8.22
N PHE A 105 -6.10 -1.90 -9.06
CA PHE A 105 -5.32 -0.77 -9.58
C PHE A 105 -5.68 -0.48 -11.05
N ASP A 106 -6.87 -0.89 -11.52
CA ASP A 106 -7.25 -0.68 -12.92
C ASP A 106 -7.19 0.82 -13.27
N ASN A 107 -6.49 1.16 -14.35
CA ASN A 107 -6.24 2.53 -14.83
C ASN A 107 -5.55 3.47 -13.83
N ALA A 108 -4.98 2.96 -12.74
CA ALA A 108 -4.19 3.79 -11.82
C ALA A 108 -2.90 4.27 -12.51
N ASP A 109 -2.44 5.46 -12.14
CA ASP A 109 -1.14 5.96 -12.56
C ASP A 109 -0.09 5.64 -11.50
N LEU A 110 0.72 4.60 -11.74
CA LEU A 110 1.81 4.17 -10.86
C LEU A 110 3.17 4.70 -11.33
N SER A 111 3.21 5.72 -12.20
CA SER A 111 4.47 6.18 -12.80
C SER A 111 5.48 6.59 -11.74
N GLY A 112 6.67 5.99 -11.78
CA GLY A 112 7.73 6.21 -10.78
C GLY A 112 7.45 5.70 -9.37
N ALA A 113 6.35 4.97 -9.12
CA ALA A 113 6.04 4.42 -7.81
C ALA A 113 7.02 3.30 -7.41
N ASN A 114 7.26 3.16 -6.11
CA ASN A 114 8.10 2.09 -5.57
C ASN A 114 7.23 0.95 -5.04
N LEU A 115 7.16 -0.17 -5.76
CA LEU A 115 6.48 -1.42 -5.35
C LEU A 115 7.49 -2.52 -4.96
N SER A 116 8.73 -2.16 -4.63
CA SER A 116 9.74 -3.16 -4.28
C SER A 116 9.31 -3.96 -3.04
N GLY A 117 9.46 -5.27 -3.11
CA GLY A 117 9.04 -6.20 -2.05
C GLY A 117 7.53 -6.30 -1.82
N ALA A 118 6.69 -5.69 -2.65
CA ALA A 118 5.24 -5.72 -2.48
C ALA A 118 4.66 -7.12 -2.72
N GLU A 119 3.66 -7.53 -1.94
CA GLU A 119 2.86 -8.73 -2.18
C GLU A 119 1.54 -8.34 -2.85
N LEU A 120 1.37 -8.67 -4.12
CA LEU A 120 0.29 -8.14 -4.97
C LEU A 120 -0.70 -9.23 -5.44
N LEU A 121 -0.75 -10.36 -4.74
CA LEU A 121 -1.51 -11.56 -5.15
C LEU A 121 -2.98 -11.24 -5.43
N LYS A 122 -3.49 -11.77 -6.55
CA LYS A 122 -4.86 -11.59 -7.05
C LYS A 122 -5.29 -10.14 -7.35
N SER A 123 -4.38 -9.17 -7.22
CA SER A 123 -4.66 -7.79 -7.59
C SER A 123 -4.76 -7.64 -9.11
N VAL A 124 -5.38 -6.55 -9.59
CA VAL A 124 -5.57 -6.32 -11.03
C VAL A 124 -5.05 -4.96 -11.43
N PHE A 125 -4.38 -4.90 -12.58
CA PHE A 125 -3.68 -3.71 -13.08
C PHE A 125 -4.12 -3.36 -14.51
N ASN A 126 -5.35 -3.68 -14.92
CA ASN A 126 -5.74 -3.46 -16.31
C ASN A 126 -5.67 -1.97 -16.65
N GLY A 127 -4.97 -1.60 -17.71
CA GLY A 127 -4.81 -0.20 -18.12
C GLY A 127 -3.97 0.68 -17.17
N ALA A 128 -3.38 0.11 -16.11
CA ALA A 128 -2.51 0.87 -15.22
C ALA A 128 -1.26 1.37 -15.97
N VAL A 129 -0.90 2.64 -15.75
CA VAL A 129 0.35 3.23 -16.21
C VAL A 129 1.45 2.83 -15.23
N ILE A 130 2.51 2.20 -15.74
CA ILE A 130 3.57 1.59 -14.91
C ILE A 130 4.97 2.10 -15.28
N GLU A 131 5.06 3.22 -15.99
CA GLU A 131 6.34 3.72 -16.48
C GLU A 131 7.24 4.14 -15.31
N GLY A 132 8.42 3.53 -15.20
CA GLY A 132 9.35 3.80 -14.11
C GLY A 132 8.94 3.21 -12.76
N THR A 133 7.83 2.47 -12.67
CA THR A 133 7.48 1.73 -11.45
C THR A 133 8.53 0.65 -11.17
N ASP A 134 8.95 0.53 -9.91
CA ASP A 134 9.88 -0.50 -9.46
C ASP A 134 9.13 -1.69 -8.85
N PHE A 135 9.20 -2.86 -9.50
CA PHE A 135 8.63 -4.11 -9.00
C PHE A 135 9.70 -5.08 -8.45
N THR A 136 10.90 -4.59 -8.10
CA THR A 136 11.99 -5.44 -7.63
C THR A 136 11.56 -6.25 -6.41
N ASN A 137 11.68 -7.58 -6.50
CA ASN A 137 11.24 -8.53 -5.48
C ASN A 137 9.73 -8.50 -5.15
N ALA A 138 8.90 -7.87 -5.99
CA ALA A 138 7.45 -7.93 -5.82
C ALA A 138 6.94 -9.35 -6.12
N VAL A 139 5.97 -9.81 -5.34
CA VAL A 139 5.30 -11.10 -5.50
C VAL A 139 4.00 -10.89 -6.27
N LEU A 140 3.98 -11.40 -7.50
CA LEU A 140 2.86 -11.32 -8.44
C LEU A 140 2.53 -12.72 -8.98
N ASP A 141 1.26 -12.98 -9.23
CA ASP A 141 0.78 -14.14 -9.98
C ASP A 141 1.24 -14.08 -11.43
N LEU A 142 1.53 -15.24 -12.04
CA LEU A 142 1.99 -15.34 -13.42
C LEU A 142 1.14 -14.56 -14.44
N PRO A 143 -0.21 -14.55 -14.38
CA PRO A 143 -1.03 -13.74 -15.29
C PRO A 143 -0.79 -12.23 -15.13
N GLN A 144 -0.57 -11.74 -13.91
CA GLN A 144 -0.28 -10.33 -13.66
C GLN A 144 1.06 -9.96 -14.30
N VAL A 145 2.09 -10.77 -14.05
CA VAL A 145 3.42 -10.56 -14.61
C VAL A 145 3.38 -10.55 -16.14
N LYS A 146 2.69 -11.51 -16.77
CA LYS A 146 2.52 -11.55 -18.23
C LYS A 146 1.87 -10.26 -18.76
N SER A 147 0.73 -9.86 -18.19
CA SER A 147 0.03 -8.65 -18.63
C SER A 147 0.86 -7.38 -18.43
N LEU A 148 1.55 -7.24 -17.30
CA LEU A 148 2.42 -6.10 -17.04
C LEU A 148 3.59 -6.05 -18.04
N CYS A 149 4.22 -7.20 -18.31
CA CYS A 149 5.33 -7.31 -19.26
C CYS A 149 4.96 -7.06 -20.72
N GLU A 150 3.69 -7.18 -21.12
CA GLU A 150 3.23 -6.77 -22.46
C GLU A 150 3.43 -5.27 -22.73
N ARG A 151 3.52 -4.45 -21.67
CA ARG A 151 3.63 -2.98 -21.77
C ARG A 151 4.75 -2.36 -20.94
N ALA A 152 5.49 -3.14 -20.17
CA ALA A 152 6.61 -2.64 -19.38
C ALA A 152 7.82 -2.34 -20.28
N THR A 153 8.56 -1.27 -19.97
CA THR A 153 9.78 -0.87 -20.68
C THR A 153 10.91 -0.54 -19.71
N GLY A 154 12.16 -0.57 -20.20
CA GLY A 154 13.34 -0.15 -19.43
C GLY A 154 13.44 -0.83 -18.06
N LYS A 155 13.72 -0.03 -17.02
CA LYS A 155 13.89 -0.51 -15.64
C LYS A 155 12.65 -1.21 -15.08
N THR A 156 11.44 -0.79 -15.48
CA THR A 156 10.21 -1.47 -15.05
C THR A 156 10.19 -2.91 -15.58
N ALA A 157 10.52 -3.11 -16.86
CA ALA A 157 10.59 -4.45 -17.45
C ALA A 157 11.70 -5.32 -16.82
N GLU A 158 12.83 -4.71 -16.47
CA GLU A 158 13.92 -5.39 -15.74
C GLU A 158 13.47 -5.82 -14.34
N SER A 159 12.81 -4.93 -13.58
CA SER A 159 12.33 -5.21 -12.22
C SER A 159 11.25 -6.30 -12.20
N LEU A 160 10.44 -6.39 -13.25
CA LEU A 160 9.45 -7.45 -13.48
C LEU A 160 10.05 -8.74 -14.06
N GLN A 161 11.35 -8.75 -14.38
CA GLN A 161 12.03 -9.90 -14.98
C GLN A 161 11.41 -10.36 -16.31
N CYS A 162 10.91 -9.43 -17.13
CA CYS A 162 10.14 -9.76 -18.34
C CYS A 162 10.92 -10.63 -19.35
N SER A 163 12.24 -10.50 -19.42
CA SER A 163 13.10 -11.30 -20.31
C SER A 163 13.14 -12.78 -19.92
N GLN A 164 12.95 -13.10 -18.63
CA GLN A 164 13.00 -14.46 -18.10
C GLN A 164 11.68 -15.22 -18.32
N LEU A 165 10.57 -14.51 -18.52
CA LEU A 165 9.25 -15.11 -18.78
C LEU A 165 9.19 -15.88 -20.09
N ASN A 166 9.86 -15.37 -21.12
CA ASN A 166 9.85 -15.96 -22.46
C ASN A 166 10.70 -17.23 -22.58
N GLN A 167 11.57 -17.51 -21.61
CA GLN A 167 12.39 -18.74 -21.59
C GLN A 167 11.64 -19.94 -20.98
N SER A 168 10.63 -19.70 -20.13
CA SER A 168 9.87 -20.77 -19.46
C SER A 168 8.61 -21.19 -20.23
N TYR A 169 8.27 -20.54 -21.34
CA TYR A 169 7.09 -20.85 -22.14
C TYR A 169 7.49 -21.30 -23.55
N VAL A 170 7.70 -22.60 -23.72
CA VAL A 170 7.60 -23.25 -25.04
C VAL A 170 6.11 -23.51 -25.25
N PRO A 171 5.39 -22.74 -26.10
CA PRO A 171 4.04 -23.13 -26.48
C PRO A 171 4.14 -24.52 -27.12
N ALA A 172 3.33 -25.47 -26.65
CA ALA A 172 3.14 -26.71 -27.37
C ALA A 172 2.83 -26.32 -28.82
N SER A 173 3.74 -26.66 -29.73
CA SER A 173 3.54 -26.42 -31.15
C SER A 173 2.16 -27.00 -31.48
N LYS A 174 1.39 -26.23 -32.24
CA LYS A 174 0.09 -26.64 -32.76
C LYS A 174 0.36 -27.83 -33.69
N GLY A 175 0.51 -29.01 -33.11
CA GLY A 175 0.75 -30.27 -33.80
C GLY A 175 -0.40 -30.48 -34.74
N GLU A 176 -0.08 -30.57 -36.01
CA GLU A 176 -1.01 -30.96 -37.06
C GLU A 176 -1.68 -32.26 -36.63
N ASN A 177 -2.97 -32.20 -36.27
CA ASN A 177 -3.83 -33.38 -36.21
C ASN A 177 -4.01 -33.90 -37.65
N LYS A 178 -3.02 -34.62 -38.17
CA LYS A 178 -3.22 -35.53 -39.30
C LYS A 178 -3.63 -36.88 -38.73
N PHE A 179 -4.88 -36.97 -38.31
CA PHE A 179 -5.55 -38.24 -38.16
C PHE A 179 -5.65 -38.85 -39.57
N ASN A 180 -4.85 -39.89 -39.82
CA ASN A 180 -4.93 -40.71 -41.02
C ASN A 180 -5.74 -41.97 -40.68
N PRO A 181 -7.03 -42.06 -41.05
CA PRO A 181 -7.77 -43.30 -40.94
C PRO A 181 -7.27 -44.25 -42.04
N GLY A 182 -6.22 -45.00 -41.72
CA GLY A 182 -5.78 -46.14 -42.51
C GLY A 182 -6.90 -47.17 -42.52
N ILE A 183 -7.51 -47.32 -43.69
CA ILE A 183 -8.32 -48.47 -44.10
C ILE A 183 -7.52 -49.76 -43.93
N GLY A 184 -8.09 -50.70 -43.18
CA GLY A 184 -7.66 -52.09 -43.04
C GLY A 184 -8.87 -52.94 -42.73
#